data_AF-A0A0D2PPM9-F1
#
_entry.id   AF-A0A0D2PPM9-F1
#
_cell.length_a   1.000
_cell.length_b   1.000
_cell.length_c   1.000
_cell.angle_alpha   90.00
_cell.angle_beta   90.00
_cell.angle_gamma   90.00
#
_symmetry.space_group_name_H-M   'P 1'
#
loop_
_entity.id
_entity.type
_entity.pdbx_description
1 polymer ?
#
loop_
_entity_poly.entity_id
_entity_poly.type
_entity_poly.pdbx_seq_one_letter_code
_entity_poly.pdbx_strand_id
1 'polypeptide(L)'
;MPARSETLPGGIIRLNKLVSWLNAAPKLQLPGVKALRISFSGQTMNHIGARQFVKEELPRIRWVNPKLAVEVQKVRKTPAEKWRPEMEVELEDGTVHKVDMNNKYSSSITEELMEMTGGDVWRKYAFASRNAGIPVVPGADKHEL
;
A
#
# COMPACT_ATOMS: atom_id res chain seq x y z
N MET A 1 30.08 11.74 17.26
CA MET A 1 28.75 12.01 16.66
C MET A 1 28.47 10.92 15.65
N PRO A 2 27.39 10.12 15.76
CA PRO A 2 27.19 8.99 14.85
C PRO A 2 26.76 9.48 13.46
N ALA A 3 27.21 8.75 12.44
CA ALA A 3 27.05 9.09 11.03
C ALA A 3 25.61 8.86 10.55
N ARG A 4 25.06 9.92 9.96
CA ARG A 4 23.78 10.01 9.25
C ARG A 4 23.72 8.98 8.11
N SER A 5 23.16 7.79 8.37
CA SER A 5 22.95 6.75 7.34
C SER A 5 21.60 6.05 7.48
N GLU A 6 20.55 6.83 7.72
CA GLU A 6 19.16 6.35 7.63
C GLU A 6 18.36 7.26 6.70
N THR A 7 18.63 7.20 5.39
CA THR A 7 17.72 7.80 4.40
C THR A 7 17.60 6.93 3.15
N LEU A 8 16.36 6.64 2.77
CA LEU A 8 15.94 6.21 1.41
C LEU A 8 15.12 7.37 0.81
N PRO A 9 15.08 7.60 -0.53
CA PRO A 9 15.52 6.76 -1.63
C PRO A 9 16.56 7.45 -2.54
N GLY A 10 17.74 6.83 -2.71
CA GLY A 10 18.81 7.35 -3.60
C GLY A 10 20.23 6.81 -3.33
N GLY A 11 20.40 5.77 -2.51
CA GLY A 11 21.69 5.17 -2.18
C GLY A 11 21.65 3.66 -2.30
N ILE A 12 22.81 3.04 -2.58
CA ILE A 12 23.00 1.60 -2.83
C ILE A 12 22.30 0.79 -1.72
N ILE A 13 21.18 0.16 -2.06
CA ILE A 13 20.42 -0.68 -1.12
C ILE A 13 21.19 -1.99 -0.94
N ARG A 14 21.52 -2.35 0.30
CA ARG A 14 22.01 -3.71 0.60
C ARG A 14 20.86 -4.68 0.30
N LEU A 15 21.03 -5.55 -0.70
CA LEU A 15 20.02 -6.50 -1.18
C LEU A 15 19.29 -7.23 -0.03
N ASN A 16 20.05 -7.65 1.00
CA ASN A 16 19.49 -8.32 2.17
C ASN A 16 18.41 -7.49 2.88
N LYS A 17 18.62 -6.18 3.06
CA LYS A 17 17.64 -5.30 3.71
C LYS A 17 16.37 -5.17 2.87
N LEU A 18 16.51 -5.11 1.55
CA LEU A 18 15.37 -5.07 0.63
C LEU A 18 14.55 -6.37 0.71
N VAL A 19 15.21 -7.52 0.64
CA VAL A 19 14.56 -8.83 0.71
C VAL A 19 13.87 -9.02 2.06
N SER A 20 14.51 -8.64 3.17
CA SER A 20 13.88 -8.68 4.50
C SER A 20 12.63 -7.79 4.57
N TRP A 21 12.67 -6.60 3.98
CA TRP A 21 11.52 -5.70 3.93
C TRP A 21 10.38 -6.23 3.04
N LEU A 22 10.70 -6.78 1.87
CA LEU A 22 9.69 -7.39 0.98
C LEU A 22 9.03 -8.63 1.60
N ASN A 23 9.76 -9.37 2.45
CA ASN A 23 9.23 -10.53 3.17
C ASN A 23 8.68 -10.19 4.57
N ALA A 24 8.64 -8.92 4.96
CA ALA A 24 8.11 -8.52 6.25
C ALA A 24 6.62 -8.86 6.36
N ALA A 25 6.19 -9.31 7.54
CA ALA A 25 4.78 -9.51 7.83
C ALA A 25 4.03 -8.15 7.89
N PRO A 26 2.74 -8.11 7.54
CA PRO A 26 1.91 -9.18 6.98
C PRO A 26 2.22 -9.50 5.51
N LYS A 27 1.93 -10.73 5.07
CA LYS A 27 2.01 -11.12 3.65
C LYS A 27 0.78 -10.60 2.92
N LEU A 28 0.97 -9.62 2.04
CA LEU A 28 -0.09 -8.97 1.28
C LEU A 28 -0.50 -9.80 0.04
N GLN A 29 -1.03 -11.00 0.28
CA GLN A 29 -1.56 -11.87 -0.79
C GLN A 29 -2.93 -11.37 -1.23
N LEU A 30 -3.16 -11.27 -2.54
CA LEU A 30 -4.42 -10.82 -3.13
C LEU A 30 -5.01 -11.91 -4.04
N PRO A 31 -5.51 -13.03 -3.48
CA PRO A 31 -6.16 -14.07 -4.28
C PRO A 31 -7.35 -13.53 -5.05
N GLY A 32 -7.47 -13.90 -6.34
CA GLY A 32 -8.60 -13.51 -7.18
C GLY A 32 -8.56 -12.07 -7.69
N VAL A 33 -7.45 -11.34 -7.49
CA VAL A 33 -7.24 -10.01 -8.08
C VAL A 33 -6.39 -10.12 -9.34
N LYS A 34 -6.93 -9.60 -10.45
CA LYS A 34 -6.28 -9.60 -11.75
C LYS A 34 -5.46 -8.35 -12.00
N ALA A 35 -6.02 -7.17 -11.69
CA ALA A 35 -5.35 -5.91 -11.90
C ALA A 35 -5.60 -4.90 -10.77
N LEU A 36 -4.60 -4.06 -10.52
CA LEU A 36 -4.65 -2.94 -9.60
C LEU A 36 -4.28 -1.67 -10.37
N ARG A 37 -5.22 -0.74 -10.51
CA ARG A 37 -4.98 0.57 -11.13
C ARG A 37 -5.02 1.64 -10.05
N ILE A 38 -3.97 2.45 -9.94
CA ILE A 38 -3.86 3.50 -8.92
C ILE A 38 -3.66 4.83 -9.62
N SER A 39 -4.55 5.77 -9.34
CA SER A 39 -4.55 7.11 -9.94
C SER A 39 -4.42 8.15 -8.85
N PHE A 40 -3.31 8.89 -8.83
CA PHE A 40 -3.08 9.95 -7.84
C PHE A 40 -2.32 11.15 -8.41
N SER A 41 -2.47 12.31 -7.76
CA SER A 41 -1.72 13.51 -8.09
C SER A 41 -0.43 13.57 -7.26
N GLY A 42 0.66 13.99 -7.89
CA GLY A 42 1.96 14.09 -7.22
C GLY A 42 2.17 15.36 -6.39
N GLN A 43 1.24 16.31 -6.43
CA GLN A 43 1.44 17.69 -5.97
C GLN A 43 0.54 18.09 -4.80
N THR A 44 -0.58 17.39 -4.58
CA THR A 44 -1.58 17.78 -3.58
C THR A 44 -1.35 17.08 -2.23
N MET A 45 -1.46 17.84 -1.13
CA MET A 45 -1.25 17.35 0.24
C MET A 45 -2.19 16.19 0.63
N ASN A 46 -3.43 16.19 0.13
CA ASN A 46 -4.44 15.18 0.48
C ASN A 46 -4.15 13.77 -0.09
N HIS A 47 -3.08 13.62 -0.88
CA HIS A 47 -2.70 12.39 -1.58
C HIS A 47 -1.42 11.79 -1.01
N ILE A 48 -0.95 12.27 0.15
CA ILE A 48 0.25 11.74 0.81
C ILE A 48 0.12 10.24 1.09
N GLY A 49 -1.05 9.79 1.59
CA GLY A 49 -1.27 8.38 1.87
C GLY A 49 -1.21 7.51 0.62
N ALA A 50 -1.81 7.95 -0.50
CA ALA A 50 -1.70 7.25 -1.78
C ALA A 50 -0.24 7.19 -2.29
N ARG A 51 0.52 8.28 -2.13
CA ARG A 51 1.96 8.30 -2.48
C ARG A 51 2.76 7.33 -1.60
N GLN A 52 2.48 7.31 -0.31
CA GLN A 52 3.15 6.42 0.63
C GLN A 52 2.81 4.97 0.34
N PHE A 53 1.55 4.65 0.05
CA PHE A 53 1.11 3.32 -0.38
C PHE A 53 1.86 2.82 -1.61
N VAL A 54 1.96 3.65 -2.66
CA VAL A 54 2.70 3.30 -3.89
C VAL A 54 4.20 3.11 -3.63
N LYS A 55 4.78 3.85 -2.67
CA LYS A 55 6.19 3.76 -2.34
C LYS A 55 6.52 2.55 -1.44
N GLU A 56 5.67 2.27 -0.46
CA GLU A 56 5.97 1.34 0.63
C GLU A 56 5.26 -0.01 0.48
N GLU A 57 3.97 0.00 0.14
CA GLU A 57 3.15 -1.22 0.17
C GLU A 57 3.09 -1.89 -1.22
N LEU A 58 3.02 -1.10 -2.29
CA LEU A 58 2.90 -1.63 -3.65
C LEU A 58 4.06 -2.58 -4.05
N PRO A 59 5.35 -2.29 -3.73
CA PRO A 59 6.42 -3.24 -4.02
C PRO A 59 6.28 -4.56 -3.26
N ARG A 60 5.77 -4.52 -2.02
CA ARG A 60 5.51 -5.72 -1.20
C ARG A 60 4.37 -6.54 -1.77
N ILE A 61 3.29 -5.89 -2.20
CA ILE A 61 2.17 -6.54 -2.89
C ILE A 61 2.65 -7.24 -4.16
N ARG A 62 3.40 -6.54 -5.02
CA ARG A 62 3.90 -7.13 -6.27
C ARG A 62 4.88 -8.28 -6.05
N TRP A 63 5.68 -8.22 -4.99
CA TRP A 63 6.62 -9.29 -4.63
C TRP A 63 5.91 -10.61 -4.34
N VAL A 64 4.77 -10.54 -3.66
CA VAL A 64 3.99 -11.73 -3.29
C VAL A 64 3.02 -12.15 -4.39
N ASN A 65 2.58 -11.23 -5.25
CA ASN A 65 1.61 -11.46 -6.32
C ASN A 65 2.24 -11.17 -7.70
N PRO A 66 3.12 -12.03 -8.22
CA PRO A 66 3.87 -11.75 -9.46
C PRO A 66 2.99 -11.71 -10.72
N LYS A 67 1.80 -12.32 -10.68
CA LYS A 67 0.83 -12.34 -11.79
C LYS A 67 -0.08 -11.10 -11.81
N LEU A 68 -0.07 -10.28 -10.76
CA LEU A 68 -0.92 -9.10 -10.65
C LEU A 68 -0.47 -8.03 -11.66
N ALA A 69 -1.38 -7.58 -12.51
CA ALA A 69 -1.15 -6.41 -13.35
C ALA A 69 -1.25 -5.15 -12.49
N VAL A 70 -0.21 -4.32 -12.48
CA VAL A 70 -0.17 -3.08 -11.68
C VAL A 70 0.04 -1.90 -12.60
N GLU A 71 -0.92 -0.97 -12.60
CA GLU A 71 -0.86 0.28 -13.36
C GLU A 71 -0.90 1.46 -12.39
N VAL A 72 0.08 2.36 -12.50
CA VAL A 72 0.15 3.55 -11.66
C VAL A 72 0.14 4.78 -12.54
N GLN A 73 -0.96 5.54 -12.49
CA GLN A 73 -1.12 6.78 -13.20
C GLN A 73 -0.83 7.96 -12.28
N LYS A 74 0.34 8.58 -12.48
CA LYS A 74 0.72 9.82 -11.78
C LYS A 74 0.33 11.02 -12.64
N VAL A 75 -0.72 11.71 -12.22
CA VAL A 75 -1.23 12.89 -12.92
C VAL A 75 -0.47 14.13 -12.45
N ARG A 76 0.06 14.94 -13.39
CA ARG A 76 0.66 16.25 -13.12
C ARG A 76 -0.35 17.32 -13.48
N LYS A 77 -1.05 17.88 -12.49
CA LYS A 77 -2.06 18.91 -12.72
C LYS A 77 -2.08 19.94 -11.61
N THR A 78 -2.54 21.14 -11.97
CA THR A 78 -2.52 22.31 -11.12
C THR A 78 -3.42 22.11 -9.89
N PRO A 79 -3.10 22.74 -8.74
CA PRO A 79 -3.89 22.65 -7.51
C PRO A 79 -5.35 23.11 -7.63
N ALA A 80 -5.72 23.77 -8.73
CA ALA A 80 -7.06 24.28 -8.99
C ALA A 80 -8.05 23.20 -9.44
N GLU A 81 -7.58 22.07 -9.98
CA GLU A 81 -8.44 20.94 -10.32
C GLU A 81 -8.64 20.05 -9.09
N LYS A 82 -9.89 19.93 -8.61
CA LYS A 82 -10.26 19.00 -7.54
C LYS A 82 -10.17 17.56 -8.05
N TRP A 83 -9.02 16.92 -7.86
CA TRP A 83 -8.80 15.51 -8.19
C TRP A 83 -8.94 14.63 -6.94
N ARG A 84 -9.54 13.45 -7.09
CA ARG A 84 -9.64 12.44 -6.01
C ARG A 84 -8.70 11.28 -6.34
N PRO A 85 -7.81 10.88 -5.41
CA PRO A 85 -7.02 9.69 -5.62
C PRO A 85 -7.91 8.46 -5.50
N GLU A 86 -7.84 7.59 -6.50
CA GLU A 86 -8.67 6.40 -6.60
C GLU A 86 -7.81 5.19 -6.89
N MET A 87 -8.22 4.05 -6.35
CA MET A 87 -7.67 2.74 -6.64
C MET A 87 -8.77 1.83 -7.17
N GLU A 88 -8.57 1.31 -8.37
CA GLU A 88 -9.47 0.33 -8.98
C GLU A 88 -8.86 -1.07 -8.82
N VAL A 89 -9.64 -1.98 -8.27
CA VAL A 89 -9.30 -3.38 -8.06
C VAL A 89 -10.16 -4.21 -9.02
N GLU A 90 -9.53 -4.76 -10.05
CA GLU A 90 -10.18 -5.65 -11.02
C GLU A 90 -9.99 -7.10 -10.54
N LEU A 91 -11.10 -7.76 -10.24
CA LEU A 91 -11.14 -9.18 -9.85
C LEU A 91 -11.09 -10.10 -11.09
N GLU A 92 -10.75 -11.37 -10.86
CA GLU A 92 -10.74 -12.39 -11.93
C GLU A 92 -12.13 -12.65 -12.54
N ASP A 93 -13.21 -12.37 -11.80
CA ASP A 93 -14.60 -12.45 -12.29
C ASP A 93 -15.01 -11.25 -13.18
N GLY A 94 -14.12 -10.27 -13.35
CA GLY A 94 -14.37 -9.04 -14.11
C GLY A 94 -15.03 -7.91 -13.31
N THR A 95 -15.34 -8.13 -12.02
CA THR A 95 -15.86 -7.09 -11.12
C THR A 95 -14.77 -6.06 -10.83
N VAL A 96 -15.11 -4.78 -10.92
CA VAL A 96 -14.20 -3.67 -10.60
C VAL A 96 -14.68 -2.95 -9.34
N HIS A 97 -13.88 -3.01 -8.29
CA HIS A 97 -14.10 -2.25 -7.07
C HIS A 97 -13.30 -0.95 -7.10
N LYS A 98 -13.96 0.16 -6.73
CA LYS A 98 -13.31 1.46 -6.59
C LYS A 98 -13.12 1.79 -5.13
N VAL A 99 -11.88 2.10 -4.76
CA VAL A 99 -11.46 2.50 -3.44
C VAL A 99 -11.05 3.95 -3.48
N ASP A 100 -11.79 4.80 -2.76
CA ASP A 100 -11.39 6.19 -2.54
C ASP A 100 -10.18 6.21 -1.62
N MET A 101 -9.10 6.90 -2.00
CA MET A 101 -7.88 7.03 -1.22
C MET A 101 -7.72 8.44 -0.64
N ASN A 102 -8.75 9.28 -0.73
CA ASN A 102 -8.66 10.70 -0.41
C ASN A 102 -8.57 10.90 1.09
N ASN A 103 -7.56 11.65 1.56
CA ASN A 103 -7.35 11.90 2.98
C ASN A 103 -7.22 10.62 3.84
N LYS A 104 -6.87 9.49 3.21
CA LYS A 104 -6.62 8.22 3.90
C LYS A 104 -5.13 8.01 4.09
N TYR A 105 -4.76 7.34 5.18
CA TYR A 105 -3.39 6.89 5.41
C TYR A 105 -3.09 5.63 4.61
N SER A 106 -1.81 5.41 4.31
CA SER A 106 -1.36 4.20 3.60
C SER A 106 -1.76 2.92 4.34
N SER A 107 -1.69 2.91 5.67
CA SER A 107 -2.09 1.77 6.50
C SER A 107 -3.57 1.43 6.35
N SER A 108 -4.44 2.44 6.41
CA SER A 108 -5.89 2.27 6.22
C SER A 108 -6.23 1.79 4.82
N ILE A 109 -5.56 2.32 3.79
CA ILE A 109 -5.75 1.88 2.39
C ILE A 109 -5.35 0.41 2.24
N THR A 110 -4.24 -0.01 2.85
CA THR A 110 -3.79 -1.40 2.82
C THR A 110 -4.76 -2.31 3.57
N GLU A 111 -5.22 -1.91 4.76
CA GLU A 111 -6.20 -2.70 5.52
C GLU A 111 -7.49 -2.86 4.72
N GLU A 112 -8.03 -1.79 4.13
CA GLU A 112 -9.24 -1.84 3.31
C GLU A 112 -9.06 -2.77 2.09
N LEU A 113 -7.94 -2.64 1.36
CA LEU A 113 -7.61 -3.52 0.24
C LEU A 113 -7.55 -5.00 0.67
N MET A 114 -6.89 -5.27 1.79
CA MET A 114 -6.71 -6.62 2.31
C MET A 114 -7.98 -7.19 2.94
N GLU A 115 -8.85 -6.38 3.54
CA GLU A 115 -10.15 -6.84 4.01
C GLU A 115 -11.06 -7.26 2.84
N MET A 116 -10.97 -6.56 1.71
CA MET A 116 -11.71 -6.93 0.49
C MET A 116 -11.13 -8.16 -0.22
N THR A 117 -9.80 -8.29 -0.29
CA THR A 117 -9.15 -9.25 -1.21
C THR A 117 -8.12 -10.18 -0.58
N GLY A 118 -7.74 -9.98 0.68
CA GLY A 118 -6.65 -10.69 1.37
C GLY A 118 -6.93 -12.14 1.78
N GLY A 119 -8.18 -12.60 1.60
CA GLY A 119 -8.60 -13.97 1.88
C GLY A 119 -8.36 -14.44 3.32
N ASP A 120 -8.22 -15.75 3.50
CA ASP A 120 -8.13 -16.37 4.84
C ASP A 120 -6.79 -16.12 5.55
N VAL A 121 -5.70 -15.96 4.79
CA VAL A 121 -4.37 -15.70 5.35
C VAL A 121 -4.37 -14.34 6.05
N TRP A 122 -4.95 -13.33 5.40
CA TRP A 122 -5.13 -12.00 6.00
C TRP A 122 -6.02 -12.04 7.22
N ARG A 123 -7.19 -12.68 7.14
CA ARG A 123 -8.14 -12.76 8.26
C ARG A 123 -7.52 -13.38 9.51
N LYS A 124 -6.76 -14.47 9.35
CA LYS A 124 -6.03 -15.11 10.46
C LYS A 124 -5.00 -14.17 11.08
N TYR A 125 -4.24 -13.45 10.25
CA TYR A 125 -3.26 -12.48 10.72
C TYR A 125 -3.93 -11.30 11.43
N ALA A 126 -4.98 -10.72 10.85
CA ALA A 126 -5.72 -9.60 11.43
C ALA A 126 -6.34 -9.97 12.78
N PHE A 127 -6.93 -11.16 12.88
CA PHE A 127 -7.46 -11.69 14.15
C PHE A 127 -6.35 -11.88 15.20
N ALA A 128 -5.22 -12.49 14.83
CA ALA A 128 -4.10 -12.67 15.73
C ALA A 128 -3.52 -11.33 16.21
N SER A 129 -3.41 -10.35 15.32
CA SER A 129 -2.87 -9.01 15.63
C SER A 129 -3.80 -8.24 16.57
N ARG A 130 -5.11 -8.26 16.29
CA ARG A 130 -6.13 -7.64 17.15
C ARG A 130 -6.16 -8.28 18.55
N ASN A 131 -6.02 -9.61 18.66
CA ASN A 131 -5.93 -10.29 19.94
C ASN A 131 -4.62 -10.02 20.70
N ALA A 132 -3.52 -9.79 19.97
CA ALA A 132 -2.22 -9.44 20.56
C ALA A 132 -2.11 -7.96 20.94
N GLY A 133 -3.09 -7.12 20.58
CA GLY A 133 -3.02 -5.67 20.78
C GLY A 133 -1.97 -4.97 19.92
N ILE A 134 -1.57 -5.59 18.79
CA ILE A 134 -0.58 -5.06 17.85
C ILE A 134 -1.31 -4.59 16.59
N PRO A 135 -0.86 -3.52 15.90
CA PRO A 135 -1.48 -3.11 14.66
C PRO A 135 -1.49 -4.16 13.58
N VAL A 136 -2.60 -4.18 12.84
CA VAL A 136 -2.81 -5.07 11.71
C VAL A 136 -1.90 -4.69 10.52
N VAL A 137 -1.60 -3.40 10.33
CA VAL A 137 -0.65 -2.95 9.29
C VAL A 137 0.49 -2.16 9.95
N PRO A 138 1.77 -2.48 9.63
CA PRO A 138 2.90 -1.69 10.08
C PRO A 138 2.74 -0.21 9.72
N GLY A 139 2.85 0.67 10.71
CA GLY A 139 2.69 2.12 10.52
C GLY A 139 1.33 2.68 10.95
N ALA A 140 0.34 1.84 11.29
CA ALA A 140 -0.93 2.34 11.84
C ALA A 140 -0.76 3.06 13.20
N ASP A 141 0.19 2.64 14.04
CA ASP A 141 0.51 3.28 15.34
C ASP A 141 1.07 4.71 15.23
N LYS A 142 1.64 5.09 14.08
CA LYS A 142 2.32 6.38 13.93
C LYS A 142 1.35 7.55 13.73
N HIS A 143 0.06 7.33 13.96
CA HIS A 143 -1.01 8.26 13.61
C HIS A 143 -1.84 8.76 14.82
N GLU A 144 -1.42 8.45 16.06
CA GLU A 144 -2.03 8.99 17.29
C GLU A 144 -1.40 10.30 17.81
N LEU A 145 -0.65 11.05 16.99
CA LEU A 145 -0.06 12.35 17.39
C LEU A 145 -0.34 13.45 16.38
#